data_AF-A0A2G7HIG1-F1
#
_entry.id   AF-A0A2G7HIG1-F1
#
_cell.length_a   1.000
_cell.length_b   1.000
_cell.length_c   1.000
_cell.angle_alpha   90.00
_cell.angle_beta   90.00
_cell.angle_gamma   90.00
#
_symmetry.space_group_name_H-M   'P 1'
#
loop_
_entity.id
_entity.type
_entity.pdbx_description
1 polymer ?
#
loop_
_entity_poly.entity_id
_entity_poly.type
_entity_poly.pdbx_seq_one_letter_code
_entity_poly.pdbx_strand_id
1 'polypeptide(L)' 'MKNNIWKVTVIKGAENLFEQLCEENNIKYRPYPKPFECIYEAECEKEKLLEIGYCIFTLEEMPEVTLS' A
#
# COMPACT_ATOMS: atom_id res chain seq x y z
N MET A 1 6.15 -9.86 -15.82
CA MET A 1 6.67 -9.65 -14.45
C MET A 1 5.48 -9.72 -13.51
N LYS A 2 5.59 -10.28 -12.30
CA LYS A 2 4.47 -10.27 -11.35
C LYS A 2 4.26 -8.83 -10.91
N ASN A 3 3.04 -8.32 -11.05
CA ASN A 3 2.71 -6.97 -10.67
C ASN A 3 2.57 -6.92 -9.15
N ASN A 4 3.64 -6.51 -8.50
CA ASN A 4 3.76 -6.35 -7.07
C ASN A 4 3.19 -4.99 -6.62
N ILE A 5 2.13 -4.51 -7.30
CA ILE A 5 1.50 -3.22 -7.00
C ILE A 5 0.19 -3.49 -6.27
N TRP A 6 0.04 -2.87 -5.13
CA TRP A 6 -1.08 -3.08 -4.22
C TRP A 6 -1.74 -1.75 -3.90
N LYS A 7 -3.06 -1.73 -3.93
CA LYS A 7 -3.85 -0.67 -3.31
C LYS A 7 -4.08 -1.06 -1.86
N VAL A 8 -3.54 -0.26 -0.95
CA VAL A 8 -3.59 -0.47 0.48
C VAL A 8 -4.51 0.58 1.08
N THR A 9 -5.61 0.15 1.68
CA THR A 9 -6.41 1.03 2.54
C THR A 9 -5.93 0.85 3.96
N VAL A 10 -5.43 1.91 4.56
CA VAL A 10 -4.92 1.94 5.92
C VAL A 10 -6.05 2.26 6.89
N ILE A 11 -5.98 1.74 8.11
CA ILE A 11 -6.91 2.10 9.18
C ILE A 11 -6.75 3.60 9.47
N LYS A 12 -7.87 4.34 9.49
CA LYS A 12 -7.85 5.78 9.76
C LYS A 12 -7.18 6.08 11.11
N GLY A 13 -6.20 6.98 11.11
CA GLY A 13 -5.37 7.33 12.26
C GLY A 13 -4.08 6.49 12.40
N ALA A 14 -3.88 5.47 11.56
CA ALA A 14 -2.66 4.65 11.53
C ALA A 14 -1.77 4.96 10.31
N GLU A 15 -2.04 6.04 9.57
CA GLU A 15 -1.34 6.44 8.33
C GLU A 15 0.15 6.65 8.57
N ASN A 16 0.51 7.44 9.58
CA ASN A 16 1.90 7.68 9.93
C ASN A 16 2.64 6.39 10.31
N LEU A 17 1.95 5.46 10.98
CA LEU A 17 2.52 4.17 11.36
C LEU A 17 2.74 3.29 10.13
N PHE A 18 1.79 3.26 9.20
CA PHE A 18 1.95 2.57 7.92
C PHE A 18 3.15 3.12 7.13
N GLU A 19 3.27 4.45 7.02
CA GLU A 19 4.37 5.11 6.31
C GLU A 19 5.73 4.76 6.92
N GLN A 20 5.86 4.80 8.26
CA GLN A 20 7.06 4.39 8.98
C GLN A 20 7.43 2.93 8.71
N LEU A 21 6.45 2.02 8.80
CA LEU A 21 6.69 0.60 8.57
C LEU A 21 7.07 0.32 7.11
N CYS A 22 6.51 1.07 6.16
CA CYS A 22 6.92 0.98 4.78
C CYS A 22 8.38 1.39 4.60
N GLU A 23 8.82 2.47 5.24
CA GLU A 23 10.24 2.90 5.22
C GLU A 23 11.15 1.84 5.85
N GLU A 24 10.81 1.31 7.03
CA GLU A 24 11.58 0.26 7.72
C GLU A 24 11.73 -1.02 6.87
N ASN A 25 10.69 -1.40 6.14
CA ASN A 25 10.66 -2.63 5.34
C ASN A 25 11.08 -2.45 3.87
N ASN A 26 11.55 -1.24 3.52
CA ASN A 26 11.90 -0.85 2.14
C ASN A 26 10.75 -1.13 1.15
N ILE A 27 9.53 -0.77 1.54
CA ILE A 27 8.32 -0.84 0.72
C ILE A 27 8.14 0.55 0.10
N LYS A 28 8.15 0.60 -1.23
CA LYS A 28 7.88 1.83 -1.96
C LYS A 28 6.38 2.10 -1.93
N TYR A 29 5.98 3.30 -1.53
CA TYR A 29 4.57 3.67 -1.46
C TYR A 29 4.32 5.07 -2.05
N ARG A 30 3.08 5.33 -2.46
CA ARG A 30 2.59 6.66 -2.82
C ARG A 30 1.15 6.85 -2.34
N PRO A 31 0.78 8.03 -1.81
CA PRO A 31 -0.61 8.32 -1.48
C PRO A 31 -1.49 8.24 -2.73
N TYR A 32 -2.69 7.66 -2.59
CA TYR A 32 -3.68 7.66 -3.67
C TYR A 32 -4.23 9.08 -3.86
N PRO A 33 -4.55 9.50 -5.09
CA PRO A 33 -5.11 10.82 -5.33
C PRO A 33 -6.41 11.07 -4.56
N LYS A 34 -6.64 12.32 -4.16
CA LYS A 34 -7.86 12.77 -3.47
C LYS A 34 -9.13 12.35 -4.24
N PRO A 35 -10.26 12.05 -3.55
CA PRO A 35 -10.55 12.31 -2.13
C PRO A 35 -10.19 11.15 -1.17
N PHE A 36 -9.43 10.17 -1.61
CA PHE A 36 -9.19 8.94 -0.85
C PHE A 36 -8.09 9.11 0.21
N GLU A 37 -8.42 9.82 1.29
CA GLU A 37 -7.59 9.86 2.50
C GLU A 37 -7.50 8.43 3.08
N CYS A 38 -6.31 8.00 3.52
CA CYS A 38 -5.97 6.64 3.98
C CYS A 38 -5.75 5.56 2.89
N ILE A 39 -5.79 5.89 1.60
CA ILE A 39 -5.46 4.93 0.54
C ILE A 39 -4.06 5.22 0.00
N TYR A 40 -3.29 4.16 -0.18
CA TYR A 40 -1.93 4.18 -0.72
C TYR A 40 -1.81 3.16 -1.84
N GLU A 41 -0.91 3.42 -2.77
CA GLU A 41 -0.37 2.40 -3.65
C GLU A 41 1.00 1.97 -3.10
N ALA A 42 1.22 0.67 -2.94
CA ALA A 42 2.47 0.09 -2.47
C ALA A 42 3.04 -0.87 -3.52
N GLU A 43 4.34 -0.75 -3.79
CA GLU A 43 5.07 -1.59 -4.74
C GLU A 43 6.01 -2.52 -3.95
N CYS A 44 5.56 -3.76 -3.69
CA CYS A 44 6.31 -4.79 -2.98
C CYS A 44 5.67 -6.18 -3.08
N GLU A 45 6.41 -7.21 -2.64
CA GLU A 45 5.86 -8.57 -2.48
C GLU A 45 4.75 -8.58 -1.43
N LYS A 46 3.71 -9.41 -1.65
CA LYS A 46 2.53 -9.47 -0.79
C LYS A 46 2.89 -9.76 0.67
N GLU A 47 3.86 -10.64 0.86
CA GLU A 47 4.35 -11.11 2.15
C GLU A 47 4.80 -9.94 3.04
N LYS A 48 5.45 -8.92 2.46
CA LYS A 48 5.87 -7.71 3.19
C LYS A 48 4.69 -6.89 3.70
N LEU A 49 3.59 -6.82 2.94
CA LEU A 49 2.38 -6.13 3.40
C LEU A 49 1.64 -6.91 4.47
N LEU A 50 1.73 -8.24 4.45
CA LEU A 50 1.16 -9.09 5.50
C LEU A 50 1.90 -8.92 6.84
N GLU A 51 3.21 -8.70 6.82
CA GLU A 51 4.01 -8.43 8.03
C GLU A 51 3.57 -7.14 8.76
N ILE A 52 3.13 -6.14 7.99
CA ILE A 52 2.63 -4.85 8.51
C ILE A 52 1.10 -4.77 8.53
N GLY A 53 0.41 -5.90 8.32
CA GLY A 53 -1.02 -5.98 8.07
C GLY A 53 -1.92 -5.46 9.20
N TYR A 54 -1.38 -5.26 10.40
CA TYR A 54 -2.14 -4.77 11.55
C TYR A 54 -2.58 -3.30 11.42
N CYS A 55 -1.94 -2.52 10.54
CA CYS A 55 -2.37 -1.16 10.20
C CYS A 55 -3.22 -1.10 8.91
N ILE A 56 -3.40 -2.23 8.22
CA ILE A 56 -4.08 -2.33 6.93
C ILE A 56 -5.53 -2.77 7.12
N PHE A 57 -6.47 -2.00 6.58
CA PHE A 57 -7.89 -2.33 6.55
C PHE A 57 -8.25 -3.21 5.36
N THR A 58 -7.80 -2.85 4.15
CA THR A 58 -7.97 -3.68 2.94
C THR A 58 -6.73 -3.67 2.08
N LEU A 59 -6.52 -4.77 1.35
CA LEU A 59 -5.42 -4.96 0.42
C LEU A 59 -5.97 -5.48 -0.90
N GLU A 60 -5.82 -4.72 -1.99
CA GLU A 60 -6.30 -5.07 -3.33
C GLU A 60 -5.11 -5.13 -4.30
N GLU A 61 -4.99 -6.20 -5.08
CA GLU A 61 -3.97 -6.30 -6.14
C GLU A 61 -4.36 -5.35 -7.27
N MET A 62 -3.44 -4.46 -7.67
CA MET A 62 -3.67 -3.57 -8.81
C MET A 62 -3.10 -4.21 -10.08
N PRO A 63 -3.91 -4.38 -11.15
CA PRO A 63 -3.34 -4.72 -12.45
C PRO A 63 -2.41 -3.58 -12.91
N GLU A 64 -1.37 -3.91 -13.67
CA GLU A 64 -0.61 -2.89 -14.42
C GLU A 64 -1.62 -2.04 -15.18
N VAL A 65 -1.68 -0.75 -14.86
CA VAL A 65 -2.43 0.19 -15.69
C VAL A 65 -1.63 0.29 -16.99
N THR A 66 -1.94 -0.58 -17.95
CA THR A 66 -1.61 -0.32 -19.35
C THR A 66 -2.43 0.91 -19.73
N LEU A 67 -1.81 2.08 -19.63
CA LEU A 67 -2.27 3.26 -20.36
C LEU A 67 -2.18 2.90 -21.85
N SER A 68 -3.29 2.40 -22.40
CA SER A 68 -3.51 2.31 -23.84
C SER A 68 -3.66 3.70 -24.44
#